data_AF-A0A7C5V4K8-F1
#
_entry.id   AF-A0A7C5V4K8-F1
#
_cell.length_a   1.000
_cell.length_b   1.000
_cell.length_c   1.000
_cell.angle_alpha   90.00
_cell.angle_beta   90.00
_cell.angle_gamma   90.00
#
_symmetry.space_group_name_H-M   'P 1'
#
loop_
_entity.id
_entity.type
_entity.pdbx_description
1 polymer ?
#
loop_
_entity_poly.entity_id
_entity_poly.type
_entity_poly.pdbx_seq_one_letter_code
_entity_poly.pdbx_strand_id
1 'polypeptide(L)'
;LIKINISWHYYYPACSTTPWQYDGVVSTLLADGYERHRIIPTHNRTVVVDDKLGIKNNHLDTVDYKHGLKPIHLYEPQWEWVEYTPKTGKYRVLDKVYPDGVKIPKFFFGRNIIHLPTVKTHVFTQITGAMKNAFGGLLNERRHWTHSVIHETLVDLLRIQKEIHSGLFAVMDGTIVGDGPGPRCMVPSVQNVILASADQTAIDAVSAKIQGFDPLEIDFIRIAHEDGLGVGDPREIEIVGDDITGVNFHHHKQQQTFASRGQHMIYHGPLKPLEKLLLRSPLVPWSYVASRLYHDVYWYPTIGKKRVEQILATEWGELFRSYDLETYKQRNRADHQLVGSAL
;
A
#
# COMPACT_ATOMS: atom_id res chain seq x y z
N LEU A 1 4.57 -2.60 -14.43
CA LEU A 1 4.77 -1.59 -13.36
C LEU A 1 4.69 -2.32 -12.02
N ILE A 2 5.60 -2.05 -11.09
CA ILE A 2 5.53 -2.59 -9.73
C ILE A 2 5.10 -1.46 -8.79
N LYS A 3 3.86 -1.52 -8.29
CA LYS A 3 3.28 -0.48 -7.44
C LYS A 3 3.62 -0.75 -5.97
N ILE A 4 4.69 -0.09 -5.54
CA ILE A 4 5.23 -0.15 -4.18
C ILE A 4 4.38 0.71 -3.23
N ASN A 5 4.16 0.23 -2.01
CA ASN A 5 3.42 0.90 -0.95
C ASN A 5 4.37 1.43 0.14
N ILE A 6 4.51 2.75 0.26
CA ILE A 6 5.22 3.40 1.36
C ILE A 6 4.21 4.20 2.18
N SER A 7 3.81 3.66 3.33
CA SER A 7 2.83 4.31 4.23
C SER A 7 3.49 5.15 5.32
N TRP A 8 4.79 4.94 5.56
CA TRP A 8 5.61 5.71 6.48
C TRP A 8 7.08 5.70 6.05
N HIS A 9 7.80 6.77 6.38
CA HIS A 9 9.21 6.93 6.02
C HIS A 9 10.15 6.19 6.99
N TYR A 10 9.69 5.84 8.19
CA TYR A 10 10.38 4.88 9.06
C TYR A 10 10.05 3.45 8.65
N TYR A 11 10.97 2.53 8.95
CA TYR A 11 10.61 1.12 8.98
C TYR A 11 9.62 0.90 10.12
N TYR A 12 8.47 0.34 9.78
CA TYR A 12 7.54 -0.19 10.75
C TYR A 12 6.95 -1.49 10.21
N PRO A 13 6.99 -2.60 10.96
CA PRO A 13 6.49 -3.89 10.48
C PRO A 13 5.04 -3.81 9.99
N ALA A 14 4.73 -4.54 8.90
CA ALA A 14 3.46 -4.50 8.16
C ALA A 14 3.06 -3.13 7.57
N CYS A 15 3.82 -2.05 7.77
CA CYS A 15 3.43 -0.71 7.34
C CYS A 15 3.65 -0.45 5.84
N SER A 16 4.78 -0.86 5.30
CA SER A 16 5.17 -0.63 3.90
C SER A 16 5.51 -1.96 3.22
N THR A 17 5.54 -1.96 1.88
CA THR A 17 6.06 -3.09 1.08
C THR A 17 7.39 -3.55 1.67
N THR A 18 7.53 -4.86 1.84
CA THR A 18 8.74 -5.47 2.39
C THR A 18 9.74 -5.79 1.28
N PRO A 19 11.05 -5.78 1.56
CA PRO A 19 12.05 -6.02 0.53
C PRO A 19 11.98 -7.44 -0.03
N TRP A 20 11.63 -8.46 0.76
CA TRP A 20 11.47 -9.83 0.28
C TRP A 20 10.24 -10.03 -0.61
N GLN A 21 9.11 -9.37 -0.30
CA GLN A 21 7.94 -9.36 -1.18
C GLN A 21 8.30 -8.78 -2.54
N TYR A 22 9.00 -7.65 -2.53
CA TYR A 22 9.42 -6.98 -3.74
C TYR A 22 10.45 -7.79 -4.54
N ASP A 23 11.48 -8.30 -3.85
CA ASP A 23 12.54 -9.13 -4.43
C ASP A 23 11.98 -10.43 -5.03
N GLY A 24 11.06 -11.10 -4.33
CA GLY A 24 10.41 -12.31 -4.82
C GLY A 24 9.65 -12.06 -6.12
N VAL A 25 8.83 -11.01 -6.18
CA VAL A 25 8.08 -10.65 -7.39
C VAL A 25 9.02 -10.33 -8.56
N VAL A 26 10.07 -9.53 -8.34
CA VAL A 26 11.03 -9.18 -9.40
C VAL A 26 11.79 -10.42 -9.87
N SER A 27 12.25 -11.26 -8.94
CA SER A 27 13.00 -12.47 -9.26
C SER A 27 12.16 -13.43 -10.10
N THR A 28 10.89 -13.64 -9.75
CA THR A 28 9.95 -14.47 -10.52
C THR A 28 9.74 -13.90 -11.92
N LEU A 29 9.47 -12.60 -12.07
CA LEU A 29 9.30 -11.99 -13.39
C LEU A 29 10.54 -12.16 -14.28
N LEU A 30 11.74 -11.98 -13.72
CA LEU A 30 12.98 -12.19 -14.47
C LEU A 30 13.17 -13.66 -14.87
N ALA A 31 12.85 -14.60 -13.97
CA ALA A 31 12.91 -16.03 -14.23
C ALA A 31 11.90 -16.47 -15.32
N ASP A 32 10.72 -15.85 -15.35
CA ASP A 32 9.69 -16.05 -16.37
C ASP A 32 10.04 -15.39 -17.72
N GLY A 33 11.20 -14.74 -17.82
CA GLY A 33 11.72 -14.18 -19.07
C GLY A 33 11.28 -12.74 -19.36
N TYR A 34 10.70 -12.02 -18.39
CA TYR A 34 10.41 -10.60 -18.58
C TYR A 34 11.71 -9.80 -18.66
N GLU A 35 11.82 -8.95 -19.67
CA GLU A 35 12.98 -8.09 -19.83
C GLU A 35 13.09 -7.09 -18.67
N ARG A 36 14.27 -7.02 -18.05
CA ARG A 36 14.56 -6.15 -16.89
C ARG A 36 14.08 -4.71 -17.07
N HIS A 37 14.31 -4.11 -18.24
CA HIS A 37 13.96 -2.71 -18.51
C HIS A 37 12.43 -2.46 -18.58
N ARG A 38 11.61 -3.51 -18.62
CA ARG A 38 10.14 -3.45 -18.58
C ARG A 38 9.58 -3.59 -17.16
N ILE A 39 10.41 -4.01 -16.20
CA ILE A 39 10.08 -4.07 -14.77
C ILE A 39 10.41 -2.70 -14.17
N ILE A 40 9.37 -1.89 -13.98
CA ILE A 40 9.51 -0.49 -13.57
C ILE A 40 8.90 -0.31 -12.17
N PRO A 41 9.74 -0.15 -11.14
CA PRO A 41 9.29 0.16 -9.79
C PRO A 41 8.69 1.56 -9.77
N THR A 42 7.51 1.69 -9.19
CA THR A 42 6.70 2.91 -9.32
C THR A 42 6.36 3.45 -7.94
N HIS A 43 6.93 4.60 -7.60
CA HIS A 43 6.74 5.29 -6.34
C HIS A 43 5.80 6.50 -6.49
N ASN A 44 5.16 6.83 -5.37
CA ASN A 44 4.32 8.01 -5.23
C ASN A 44 4.65 8.72 -3.92
N ARG A 45 4.37 10.02 -3.85
CA ARG A 45 4.51 10.79 -2.62
C ARG A 45 3.20 10.90 -1.85
N THR A 46 3.31 11.24 -0.57
CA THR A 46 2.19 11.75 0.21
C THR A 46 2.60 13.08 0.85
N VAL A 47 1.65 13.82 1.41
CA VAL A 47 1.93 15.12 2.07
C VAL A 47 2.68 15.00 3.40
N VAL A 48 2.70 13.80 4.02
CA VAL A 48 3.26 13.55 5.36
C VAL A 48 4.33 12.45 5.37
N VAL A 49 4.71 11.92 4.21
CA VAL A 49 5.73 10.86 4.09
C VAL A 49 6.74 11.26 3.05
N ASP A 50 8.01 11.20 3.43
CA ASP A 50 9.14 11.25 2.51
C ASP A 50 9.34 9.86 1.89
N ASP A 51 9.03 9.73 0.60
CA ASP A 51 9.14 8.46 -0.11
C ASP A 51 10.60 8.04 -0.31
N LYS A 52 11.53 8.97 -0.51
CA LYS A 52 12.96 8.65 -0.70
C LYS A 52 13.56 8.10 0.58
N LEU A 53 13.25 8.72 1.72
CA LEU A 53 13.63 8.18 3.02
C LEU A 53 12.96 6.83 3.29
N GLY A 54 11.69 6.68 2.92
CA GLY A 54 10.95 5.43 3.03
C GLY A 54 11.56 4.29 2.21
N ILE A 55 12.02 4.55 0.98
CA ILE A 55 12.70 3.57 0.12
C ILE A 55 13.93 3.02 0.84
N LYS A 56 14.79 3.91 1.33
CA LYS A 56 16.03 3.55 2.03
C LYS A 56 15.75 2.80 3.33
N ASN A 57 14.87 3.34 4.17
CA ASN A 57 14.60 2.77 5.49
C ASN A 57 13.86 1.43 5.43
N ASN A 58 13.16 1.12 4.33
CA ASN A 58 12.53 -0.18 4.11
C ASN A 58 13.36 -1.09 3.18
N HIS A 59 14.61 -0.70 2.87
CA HIS A 59 15.56 -1.47 2.06
C HIS A 59 15.08 -1.81 0.63
N LEU A 60 14.22 -0.97 0.07
CA LEU A 60 13.67 -1.17 -1.27
C LEU A 60 14.69 -0.83 -2.36
N ASP A 61 15.61 0.11 -2.09
CA ASP A 61 16.75 0.45 -2.92
C ASP A 61 17.74 -0.71 -3.09
N THR A 62 17.84 -1.60 -2.10
CA THR A 62 18.62 -2.83 -2.23
C THR A 62 18.06 -3.77 -3.29
N VAL A 63 16.73 -3.88 -3.39
CA VAL A 63 16.09 -4.69 -4.43
C VAL A 63 16.31 -4.07 -5.81
N ASP A 64 16.17 -2.74 -5.91
CA ASP A 64 16.48 -2.02 -7.16
C ASP A 64 17.93 -2.24 -7.59
N TYR A 65 18.88 -2.13 -6.65
CA TYR A 65 20.31 -2.35 -6.89
C TYR A 65 20.60 -3.80 -7.30
N LYS A 66 20.10 -4.78 -6.54
CA LYS A 66 20.28 -6.22 -6.78
C LYS A 66 19.86 -6.60 -8.20
N HIS A 67 18.74 -6.06 -8.67
CA HIS A 67 18.14 -6.43 -9.96
C HIS A 67 18.45 -5.46 -11.09
N GLY A 68 19.19 -4.37 -10.84
CA GLY A 68 19.51 -3.34 -11.83
C GLY A 68 18.28 -2.60 -12.35
N LEU A 69 17.30 -2.33 -11.49
CA LEU A 69 16.04 -1.68 -11.84
C LEU A 69 16.17 -0.15 -11.79
N LYS A 70 15.28 0.53 -12.53
CA LYS A 70 15.20 1.99 -12.59
C LYS A 70 13.84 2.44 -12.06
N PRO A 71 13.73 2.82 -10.77
CA PRO A 71 12.48 3.30 -10.20
C PRO A 71 12.06 4.63 -10.82
N ILE A 72 10.75 4.88 -10.83
CA ILE A 72 10.16 6.17 -11.21
C ILE A 72 9.36 6.76 -10.06
N HIS A 73 9.29 8.10 -10.01
CA HIS A 73 8.50 8.85 -9.04
C HIS A 73 7.43 9.66 -9.79
N LEU A 74 6.17 9.22 -9.75
CA LEU A 74 5.08 9.77 -10.59
C LEU A 74 4.72 11.24 -10.35
N TYR A 75 5.23 11.82 -9.28
CA TYR A 75 5.00 13.21 -8.91
C TYR A 75 6.07 14.15 -9.47
N GLU A 76 7.11 13.63 -10.11
CA GLU A 76 8.14 14.44 -10.74
C GLU A 76 7.64 15.08 -12.04
N PRO A 77 8.10 16.30 -12.41
CA PRO A 77 7.50 17.10 -13.48
C PRO A 77 7.52 16.47 -14.88
N GLN A 78 8.38 15.49 -15.13
CA GLN A 78 8.46 14.82 -16.43
C GLN A 78 7.26 13.91 -16.73
N TRP A 79 6.46 13.55 -15.72
CA TRP A 79 5.32 12.64 -15.90
C TRP A 79 4.04 13.42 -16.19
N GLU A 80 3.49 13.21 -17.38
CA GLU A 80 2.23 13.82 -17.82
C GLU A 80 1.03 13.15 -17.13
N TRP A 81 0.13 13.99 -16.60
CA TRP A 81 -1.16 13.59 -16.06
C TRP A 81 -2.27 14.09 -16.98
N VAL A 82 -3.07 13.17 -17.50
CA VAL A 82 -4.14 13.46 -18.47
C VAL A 82 -5.50 13.30 -17.83
N GLU A 83 -6.46 14.09 -18.28
CA GLU A 83 -7.86 13.94 -17.86
C GLU A 83 -8.39 12.58 -18.32
N TYR A 84 -9.17 11.95 -17.45
CA TYR A 84 -9.78 10.65 -17.67
C TYR A 84 -11.30 10.73 -17.53
N THR A 85 -11.99 9.89 -18.27
CA THR A 85 -13.42 9.61 -18.06
C THR A 85 -13.63 8.12 -18.24
N PRO A 86 -14.31 7.43 -17.30
CA PRO A 86 -14.61 6.01 -17.39
C PRO A 86 -15.35 5.70 -18.68
N LYS A 87 -15.18 4.48 -19.20
CA LYS A 87 -15.89 4.03 -20.40
C LYS A 87 -17.42 4.10 -20.24
N THR A 88 -17.92 3.96 -19.01
CA THR A 88 -19.34 4.12 -18.67
C THR A 88 -19.83 5.57 -18.68
N GLY A 89 -18.92 6.54 -18.80
CA GLY A 89 -19.21 7.97 -18.70
C GLY A 89 -19.58 8.45 -17.30
N LYS A 90 -19.48 7.60 -16.27
CA LYS A 90 -19.93 7.92 -14.90
C LYS A 90 -18.94 7.45 -13.86
N TYR A 91 -18.61 8.36 -12.94
CA TYR A 91 -17.96 8.07 -11.67
C TYR A 91 -19.00 7.83 -10.57
N ARG A 92 -18.60 7.16 -9.48
CA ARG A 92 -19.37 7.12 -8.24
C ARG A 92 -19.23 8.42 -7.47
N VAL A 93 -18.00 8.92 -7.36
CA VAL A 93 -17.71 10.11 -6.55
C VAL A 93 -16.55 10.98 -7.03
N LEU A 94 -15.60 10.46 -7.81
CA LEU A 94 -14.39 11.21 -8.16
C LEU A 94 -14.69 12.52 -8.92
N ASP A 95 -15.70 12.55 -9.79
CA ASP A 95 -16.16 13.76 -10.49
C ASP A 95 -16.65 14.86 -9.54
N LYS A 96 -17.28 14.50 -8.43
CA LYS A 96 -17.74 15.44 -7.40
C LYS A 96 -16.59 15.99 -6.57
N VAL A 97 -15.54 15.18 -6.36
CA VAL A 97 -14.35 15.59 -5.60
C VAL A 97 -13.41 16.44 -6.48
N TYR A 98 -13.34 16.12 -7.77
CA TYR A 98 -12.50 16.75 -8.78
C TYR A 98 -13.37 17.37 -9.89
N PRO A 99 -14.03 18.51 -9.61
CA PRO A 99 -14.93 19.16 -10.58
C PRO A 99 -14.18 19.68 -11.82
N ASP A 100 -12.87 19.90 -11.71
CA ASP A 100 -11.98 20.35 -12.79
C ASP A 100 -11.45 19.19 -13.66
N GLY A 101 -12.03 17.98 -13.52
CA GLY A 101 -11.62 16.77 -14.21
C GLY A 101 -10.69 15.87 -13.36
N VAL A 102 -10.92 14.56 -13.45
CA VAL A 102 -10.09 13.54 -12.79
C VAL A 102 -8.88 13.28 -13.66
N LYS A 103 -7.67 13.48 -13.13
CA LYS A 103 -6.42 13.24 -13.87
C LYS A 103 -5.75 11.95 -13.43
N ILE A 104 -5.22 11.19 -14.38
CA ILE A 104 -4.44 9.99 -14.13
C ILE A 104 -3.10 10.02 -14.89
N PRO A 105 -2.06 9.29 -14.43
CA PRO A 105 -0.77 9.29 -15.10
C PRO A 105 -0.89 8.68 -16.50
N LYS A 106 -0.52 9.43 -17.54
CA LYS A 106 -0.51 8.92 -18.93
C LYS A 106 0.39 7.69 -19.06
N PHE A 107 1.43 7.63 -18.24
CA PHE A 107 2.38 6.51 -18.21
C PHE A 107 1.74 5.16 -17.87
N PHE A 108 0.57 5.14 -17.24
CA PHE A 108 -0.10 3.90 -16.79
C PHE A 108 -0.85 3.18 -17.91
N PHE A 109 -1.30 3.91 -18.93
CA PHE A 109 -2.14 3.36 -20.00
C PHE A 109 -1.44 2.23 -20.76
N GLY A 110 -2.17 1.13 -20.97
CA GLY A 110 -1.73 -0.04 -21.73
C GLY A 110 -0.67 -0.89 -21.03
N ARG A 111 -0.30 -0.59 -19.79
CA ARG A 111 0.74 -1.33 -19.04
C ARG A 111 0.13 -2.26 -18.00
N ASN A 112 0.77 -3.41 -17.79
CA ASN A 112 0.49 -4.27 -16.65
C ASN A 112 0.94 -3.59 -15.35
N ILE A 113 0.20 -3.81 -14.26
CA ILE A 113 0.54 -3.35 -12.92
C ILE A 113 0.45 -4.49 -11.90
N ILE A 114 1.46 -4.58 -11.04
CA ILE A 114 1.50 -5.51 -9.90
C ILE A 114 1.53 -4.68 -8.62
N HIS A 115 0.51 -4.84 -7.77
CA HIS A 115 0.42 -4.18 -6.47
C HIS A 115 1.15 -4.98 -5.39
N LEU A 116 1.92 -4.29 -4.55
CA LEU A 116 2.60 -4.86 -3.39
C LEU A 116 2.03 -4.34 -2.05
N PRO A 117 0.74 -4.58 -1.73
CA PRO A 117 0.17 -4.20 -0.44
C PRO A 117 0.66 -5.11 0.69
N THR A 118 0.35 -4.74 1.93
CA THR A 118 0.58 -5.57 3.12
C THR A 118 -0.74 -5.84 3.83
N VAL A 119 -0.84 -6.97 4.53
CA VAL A 119 -2.00 -7.30 5.37
C VAL A 119 -1.96 -6.42 6.63
N LYS A 120 -2.87 -5.46 6.70
CA LYS A 120 -3.02 -4.61 7.87
C LYS A 120 -4.40 -3.95 7.94
N THR A 121 -4.80 -3.60 9.16
CA THR A 121 -5.99 -2.81 9.43
C THR A 121 -5.84 -1.33 9.03
N HIS A 122 -6.96 -0.61 8.95
CA HIS A 122 -6.99 0.81 8.64
C HIS A 122 -8.16 1.52 9.31
N VAL A 123 -7.91 2.74 9.82
CA VAL A 123 -8.90 3.51 10.61
C VAL A 123 -10.15 3.94 9.84
N PHE A 124 -10.08 4.09 8.51
CA PHE A 124 -11.23 4.55 7.70
C PHE A 124 -11.89 3.45 6.88
N THR A 125 -11.15 2.40 6.54
CA THR A 125 -11.61 1.38 5.58
C THR A 125 -11.61 -0.01 6.19
N GLN A 126 -11.42 -0.10 7.51
CA GLN A 126 -11.25 -1.33 8.29
C GLN A 126 -9.97 -2.11 7.97
N ILE A 127 -9.69 -2.36 6.70
CA ILE A 127 -8.44 -2.94 6.20
C ILE A 127 -7.78 -2.01 5.19
N THR A 128 -6.49 -2.24 4.95
CA THR A 128 -5.86 -1.84 3.69
C THR A 128 -5.97 -2.97 2.67
N GLY A 129 -5.16 -2.96 1.62
CA GLY A 129 -5.25 -3.97 0.58
C GLY A 129 -4.79 -3.46 -0.76
N ALA A 130 -5.02 -4.27 -1.78
CA ALA A 130 -4.67 -4.01 -3.15
C ALA A 130 -5.47 -2.83 -3.72
N MET A 131 -6.79 -2.79 -3.50
CA MET A 131 -7.64 -1.67 -3.95
C MET A 131 -7.15 -0.34 -3.36
N LYS A 132 -6.76 -0.35 -2.07
CA LYS A 132 -6.25 0.85 -1.39
C LYS A 132 -4.82 1.24 -1.83
N ASN A 133 -4.00 0.29 -2.26
CA ASN A 133 -2.64 0.60 -2.75
C ASN A 133 -2.66 1.46 -4.03
N ALA A 134 -3.70 1.31 -4.85
CA ALA A 134 -3.92 2.12 -6.05
C ALA A 134 -4.12 3.61 -5.74
N PHE A 135 -4.67 3.93 -4.56
CA PHE A 135 -4.94 5.29 -4.09
C PHE A 135 -3.72 6.23 -4.19
N GLY A 136 -2.53 5.71 -3.86
CA GLY A 136 -1.30 6.50 -3.93
C GLY A 136 -0.81 6.75 -5.36
N GLY A 137 -1.12 5.87 -6.31
CA GLY A 137 -0.62 5.94 -7.68
C GLY A 137 -1.53 6.72 -8.64
N LEU A 138 -2.83 6.74 -8.38
CA LEU A 138 -3.84 7.32 -9.29
C LEU A 138 -4.37 8.68 -8.86
N LEU A 139 -4.08 9.12 -7.63
CA LEU A 139 -4.51 10.42 -7.12
C LEU A 139 -3.28 11.27 -6.75
N ASN A 140 -3.17 12.46 -7.34
CA ASN A 140 -2.06 13.37 -7.07
C ASN A 140 -2.36 14.36 -5.91
N GLU A 141 -2.98 15.48 -6.24
CA GLU A 141 -3.37 16.61 -5.42
C GLU A 141 -4.76 16.37 -4.85
N ARG A 142 -5.06 17.04 -3.73
CA ARG A 142 -6.39 17.01 -3.12
C ARG A 142 -6.92 15.61 -2.77
N ARG A 143 -6.11 14.55 -2.87
CA ARG A 143 -6.47 13.18 -2.47
C ARG A 143 -6.94 13.08 -1.03
N HIS A 144 -6.61 14.05 -0.17
CA HIS A 144 -7.11 14.05 1.19
C HIS A 144 -8.62 14.34 1.26
N TRP A 145 -9.21 14.97 0.24
CA TRP A 145 -10.64 15.29 0.14
C TRP A 145 -11.50 14.06 -0.12
N THR A 146 -10.91 12.97 -0.63
CA THR A 146 -11.62 11.72 -0.87
C THR A 146 -11.76 10.88 0.40
N HIS A 147 -11.10 11.20 1.52
CA HIS A 147 -11.21 10.37 2.74
C HIS A 147 -12.64 10.31 3.27
N SER A 148 -13.44 11.36 3.12
CA SER A 148 -14.84 11.36 3.56
C SER A 148 -15.76 10.47 2.70
N VAL A 149 -15.29 10.03 1.54
CA VAL A 149 -15.97 9.19 0.53
C VAL A 149 -15.01 8.10 0.01
N ILE A 150 -14.20 7.57 0.94
CA ILE A 150 -13.06 6.72 0.60
C ILE A 150 -13.50 5.42 -0.07
N HIS A 151 -14.64 4.84 0.34
CA HIS A 151 -15.09 3.55 -0.15
C HIS A 151 -15.47 3.62 -1.62
N GLU A 152 -16.31 4.57 -2.00
CA GLU A 152 -16.69 4.85 -3.39
C GLU A 152 -15.48 5.28 -4.22
N THR A 153 -14.56 6.04 -3.62
CA THR A 153 -13.31 6.41 -4.28
C THR A 153 -12.48 5.19 -4.65
N LEU A 154 -12.31 4.21 -3.75
CA LEU A 154 -11.55 2.99 -4.05
C LEU A 154 -12.17 2.17 -5.17
N VAL A 155 -13.50 2.15 -5.27
CA VAL A 155 -14.23 1.48 -6.35
C VAL A 155 -14.05 2.20 -7.69
N ASP A 156 -14.13 3.53 -7.70
CA ASP A 156 -13.82 4.32 -8.90
C ASP A 156 -12.38 4.06 -9.37
N LEU A 157 -11.42 4.02 -8.45
CA LEU A 157 -10.03 3.70 -8.76
C LEU A 157 -9.87 2.28 -9.31
N LEU A 158 -10.56 1.28 -8.76
CA LEU A 158 -10.55 -0.09 -9.29
C LEU A 158 -11.07 -0.12 -10.73
N ARG A 159 -12.18 0.59 -11.02
CA ARG A 159 -12.73 0.68 -12.38
C ARG A 159 -11.73 1.29 -13.35
N ILE A 160 -11.14 2.43 -12.99
CA ILE A 160 -10.09 3.09 -13.79
C ILE A 160 -8.96 2.10 -14.08
N GLN A 161 -8.49 1.40 -13.07
CA GLN A 161 -7.41 0.42 -13.22
C GLN A 161 -7.75 -0.67 -14.24
N LYS A 162 -8.93 -1.28 -14.14
CA LYS A 162 -9.39 -2.31 -15.09
C LYS A 162 -9.53 -1.77 -16.51
N GLU A 163 -9.76 -0.47 -16.68
CA GLU A 163 -9.91 0.14 -17.99
C GLU A 163 -8.58 0.59 -18.63
N ILE A 164 -7.59 1.02 -17.82
CA ILE A 164 -6.31 1.55 -18.32
C ILE A 164 -5.18 0.53 -18.37
N HIS A 165 -5.18 -0.48 -17.50
CA HIS A 165 -4.12 -1.48 -17.43
C HIS A 165 -4.45 -2.69 -18.30
N SER A 166 -3.44 -3.21 -19.00
CA SER A 166 -3.56 -4.44 -19.80
C SER A 166 -3.60 -5.71 -18.94
N GLY A 167 -3.16 -5.60 -17.68
CA GLY A 167 -3.15 -6.68 -16.71
C GLY A 167 -3.00 -6.13 -15.30
N LEU A 168 -3.73 -6.72 -14.37
CA LEU A 168 -3.76 -6.35 -12.96
C LEU A 168 -3.43 -7.57 -12.14
N PHE A 169 -2.50 -7.42 -11.21
CA PHE A 169 -2.13 -8.45 -10.28
C PHE A 169 -1.77 -7.82 -8.93
N ALA A 170 -1.97 -8.55 -7.86
CA ALA A 170 -1.53 -8.15 -6.53
C ALA A 170 -0.81 -9.33 -5.88
N VAL A 171 0.30 -9.03 -5.20
CA VAL A 171 0.97 -9.93 -4.29
C VAL A 171 0.98 -9.22 -2.95
N MET A 172 0.16 -9.67 -2.01
CA MET A 172 -0.02 -9.06 -0.70
C MET A 172 0.83 -9.77 0.35
N ASP A 173 1.67 -9.02 1.05
CA ASP A 173 2.52 -9.56 2.09
C ASP A 173 1.80 -9.62 3.43
N GLY A 174 1.62 -10.83 3.96
CA GLY A 174 1.14 -11.11 5.30
C GLY A 174 2.15 -11.91 6.13
N THR A 175 3.43 -11.87 5.78
CA THR A 175 4.50 -12.46 6.61
C THR A 175 4.48 -11.85 8.00
N ILE A 176 4.38 -10.53 8.05
CA ILE A 176 4.07 -9.74 9.25
C ILE A 176 2.79 -8.95 8.96
N VAL A 177 1.78 -9.12 9.81
CA VAL A 177 0.48 -8.43 9.72
C VAL A 177 0.38 -7.34 10.79
N GLY A 178 -0.45 -6.32 10.56
CA GLY A 178 -0.67 -5.23 11.52
C GLY A 178 -2.13 -5.09 11.96
N ASP A 179 -2.39 -5.20 13.26
CA ASP A 179 -3.72 -4.96 13.88
C ASP A 179 -3.77 -3.63 14.64
N GLY A 180 -4.95 -3.01 14.74
CA GLY A 180 -5.16 -1.77 15.49
C GLY A 180 -5.21 -0.51 14.61
N PRO A 181 -4.74 0.66 15.09
CA PRO A 181 -4.93 1.93 14.39
C PRO A 181 -3.93 2.12 13.24
N GLY A 182 -4.19 1.42 12.15
CA GLY A 182 -3.41 1.48 10.91
C GLY A 182 -3.60 2.78 10.11
N PRO A 183 -2.67 3.11 9.20
CA PRO A 183 -1.65 2.19 8.66
C PRO A 183 -0.32 2.19 9.42
N ARG A 184 -0.20 2.90 10.56
CA ARG A 184 1.05 3.03 11.32
C ARG A 184 0.99 2.38 12.69
N CYS A 185 0.18 2.90 13.61
CA CYS A 185 0.25 2.66 15.04
C CYS A 185 -0.26 1.26 15.49
N MET A 186 -0.01 0.25 14.68
CA MET A 186 -0.52 -1.11 14.74
C MET A 186 0.30 -1.98 15.68
N VAL A 187 -0.25 -3.09 16.14
CA VAL A 187 0.45 -4.18 16.82
C VAL A 187 0.84 -5.19 15.73
N PRO A 188 2.14 -5.37 15.45
CA PRO A 188 2.57 -6.33 14.45
C PRO A 188 2.56 -7.76 15.00
N SER A 189 2.22 -8.74 14.17
CA SER A 189 2.35 -10.16 14.48
C SER A 189 2.82 -10.94 13.24
N VAL A 190 3.60 -12.01 13.45
CA VAL A 190 4.10 -12.87 12.37
C VAL A 190 3.01 -13.89 12.02
N GLN A 191 2.62 -13.97 10.75
CA GLN A 191 1.63 -14.93 10.24
C GLN A 191 2.13 -15.79 9.07
N ASN A 192 3.26 -15.42 8.45
CA ASN A 192 3.93 -16.22 7.41
C ASN A 192 3.08 -16.52 6.17
N VAL A 193 2.17 -15.61 5.76
CA VAL A 193 1.34 -15.79 4.57
C VAL A 193 1.68 -14.79 3.46
N ILE A 194 1.55 -15.24 2.21
CA ILE A 194 1.53 -14.37 1.03
C ILE A 194 0.23 -14.66 0.28
N LEU A 195 -0.51 -13.62 -0.08
CA LEU A 195 -1.68 -13.76 -0.93
C LEU A 195 -1.35 -13.25 -2.33
N ALA A 196 -1.88 -13.87 -3.38
CA ALA A 196 -1.72 -13.40 -4.74
C ALA A 196 -3.03 -13.56 -5.52
N SER A 197 -3.39 -12.56 -6.33
CA SER A 197 -4.56 -12.63 -7.21
C SER A 197 -4.51 -11.59 -8.32
N ALA A 198 -5.13 -11.92 -9.45
CA ALA A 198 -5.46 -10.95 -10.50
C ALA A 198 -6.69 -10.09 -10.14
N ASP A 199 -7.60 -10.63 -9.31
CA ASP A 199 -8.78 -9.92 -8.85
C ASP A 199 -8.49 -9.17 -7.54
N GLN A 200 -8.50 -7.84 -7.63
CA GLN A 200 -8.20 -6.94 -6.52
C GLN A 200 -9.28 -6.96 -5.44
N THR A 201 -10.54 -7.23 -5.80
CA THR A 201 -11.64 -7.37 -4.85
C THR A 201 -11.52 -8.71 -4.13
N ALA A 202 -11.20 -9.78 -4.85
CA ALA A 202 -11.07 -11.12 -4.27
C ALA A 202 -9.92 -11.22 -3.27
N ILE A 203 -8.73 -10.67 -3.60
CA ILE A 203 -7.60 -10.69 -2.66
C ILE A 203 -7.89 -9.87 -1.39
N ASP A 204 -8.57 -8.74 -1.52
CA ASP A 204 -8.95 -7.91 -0.38
C ASP A 204 -10.05 -8.58 0.46
N ALA A 205 -10.96 -9.33 -0.17
CA ALA A 205 -11.97 -10.13 0.52
C ALA A 205 -11.37 -11.31 1.30
N VAL A 206 -10.46 -12.07 0.68
CA VAL A 206 -9.75 -13.15 1.37
C VAL A 206 -8.89 -12.58 2.51
N SER A 207 -8.20 -11.47 2.27
CA SER A 207 -7.43 -10.75 3.29
C SER A 207 -8.31 -10.29 4.46
N ALA A 208 -9.51 -9.76 4.20
CA ALA A 208 -10.47 -9.39 5.25
C ALA A 208 -10.91 -10.62 6.07
N LYS A 209 -11.25 -11.72 5.39
CA LYS A 209 -11.69 -12.98 6.02
C LYS A 209 -10.64 -13.54 6.97
N ILE A 210 -9.39 -13.69 6.52
CA ILE A 210 -8.31 -14.23 7.35
C ILE A 210 -7.92 -13.28 8.49
N GLN A 211 -8.13 -11.96 8.34
CA GLN A 211 -7.98 -11.00 9.44
C GLN A 211 -9.10 -11.14 10.50
N GLY A 212 -10.18 -11.87 10.20
CA GLY A 212 -11.32 -12.07 11.11
C GLY A 212 -12.48 -11.12 10.88
N PHE A 213 -12.55 -10.48 9.72
CA PHE A 213 -13.66 -9.61 9.32
C PHE A 213 -14.57 -10.29 8.31
N ASP A 214 -15.86 -9.93 8.30
CA ASP A 214 -16.75 -10.24 7.19
C ASP A 214 -16.43 -9.31 6.01
N PRO A 215 -16.00 -9.84 4.86
CA PRO A 215 -15.65 -9.02 3.70
C PRO A 215 -16.81 -8.19 3.16
N LEU A 216 -18.05 -8.69 3.24
CA LEU A 216 -19.22 -7.99 2.73
C LEU A 216 -19.73 -6.90 3.68
N GLU A 217 -19.27 -6.87 4.93
CA GLU A 217 -19.47 -5.73 5.84
C GLU A 217 -18.53 -4.55 5.49
N ILE A 218 -17.50 -4.77 4.67
CA ILE A 218 -16.53 -3.73 4.28
C ILE A 218 -17.01 -3.08 2.98
N ASP A 219 -17.49 -1.84 3.08
CA ASP A 219 -18.19 -1.14 2.00
C ASP A 219 -17.46 -1.15 0.65
N PHE A 220 -16.12 -0.96 0.62
CA PHE A 220 -15.43 -0.90 -0.67
C PHE A 220 -15.34 -2.27 -1.36
N ILE A 221 -15.32 -3.36 -0.60
CA ILE A 221 -15.35 -4.73 -1.12
C ILE A 221 -16.75 -5.05 -1.60
N ARG A 222 -17.76 -4.80 -0.75
CA ARG A 222 -19.17 -5.02 -1.07
C ARG A 222 -19.60 -4.25 -2.31
N ILE A 223 -19.29 -2.95 -2.39
CA ILE A 223 -19.66 -2.11 -3.55
C ILE A 223 -18.95 -2.59 -4.83
N ALA A 224 -17.67 -2.99 -4.75
CA ALA A 224 -16.96 -3.52 -5.92
C ALA A 224 -17.55 -4.85 -6.41
N HIS A 225 -17.99 -5.69 -5.49
CA HIS A 225 -18.70 -6.93 -5.79
C HIS A 225 -20.06 -6.68 -6.44
N GLU A 226 -20.88 -5.80 -5.85
CA GLU A 226 -22.17 -5.37 -6.40
C GLU A 226 -22.03 -4.75 -7.81
N ASP A 227 -20.92 -4.07 -8.09
CA ASP A 227 -20.61 -3.49 -9.40
C ASP A 227 -20.08 -4.49 -10.44
N GLY A 228 -19.85 -5.75 -10.07
CA GLY A 228 -19.20 -6.73 -10.93
C GLY A 228 -17.74 -6.37 -11.27
N LEU A 229 -17.08 -5.55 -10.44
CA LEU A 229 -15.68 -5.18 -10.60
C LEU A 229 -14.71 -6.22 -10.01
N GLY A 230 -15.23 -7.25 -9.35
CA GLY A 230 -14.50 -8.40 -8.83
C GLY A 230 -15.38 -9.20 -7.87
N VAL A 231 -14.86 -10.28 -7.31
CA VAL A 231 -15.62 -11.15 -6.39
C VAL A 231 -15.29 -10.79 -4.94
N GLY A 232 -16.28 -10.32 -4.19
CA GLY A 232 -16.12 -9.95 -2.78
C GLY A 232 -16.62 -11.00 -1.79
N ASP A 233 -17.48 -11.93 -2.22
CA ASP A 233 -17.97 -13.02 -1.40
C ASP A 233 -16.97 -14.17 -1.38
N PRO A 234 -16.37 -14.53 -0.23
CA PRO A 234 -15.40 -15.62 -0.15
C PRO A 234 -15.92 -16.99 -0.55
N ARG A 235 -17.24 -17.20 -0.60
CA ARG A 235 -17.86 -18.46 -1.04
C ARG A 235 -17.77 -18.65 -2.55
N GLU A 236 -17.56 -17.57 -3.28
CA GLU A 236 -17.42 -17.53 -4.74
C GLU A 236 -15.95 -17.43 -5.19
N ILE A 237 -15.00 -17.42 -4.25
CA ILE A 237 -13.57 -17.31 -4.52
C ILE A 237 -12.93 -18.70 -4.43
N GLU A 238 -12.29 -19.12 -5.51
CA GLU A 238 -11.41 -20.29 -5.51
C GLU A 238 -10.09 -19.95 -4.82
N ILE A 239 -9.73 -20.74 -3.80
CA ILE A 239 -8.44 -20.65 -3.13
C ILE A 239 -7.50 -21.68 -3.76
N VAL A 240 -6.46 -21.18 -4.42
CA VAL A 240 -5.37 -22.00 -4.96
C VAL A 240 -4.17 -21.87 -4.04
N GLY A 241 -3.62 -22.99 -3.59
CA GLY A 241 -2.49 -23.02 -2.64
C GLY A 241 -2.93 -23.57 -1.29
N ASP A 242 -2.45 -22.94 -0.22
CA ASP A 242 -2.69 -23.39 1.15
C ASP A 242 -4.18 -23.30 1.54
N ASP A 243 -4.68 -24.31 2.25
CA ASP A 243 -6.02 -24.29 2.81
C ASP A 243 -6.11 -23.24 3.93
N ILE A 244 -7.01 -22.27 3.73
CA ILE A 244 -7.26 -21.19 4.69
C ILE A 244 -8.43 -21.49 5.63
N THR A 245 -8.97 -22.71 5.60
CA THR A 245 -10.05 -23.12 6.49
C THR A 245 -9.61 -23.00 7.94
N GLY A 246 -10.33 -22.21 8.74
CA GLY A 246 -10.00 -21.95 10.14
C GLY A 246 -8.91 -20.91 10.38
N VAL A 247 -8.29 -20.35 9.33
CA VAL A 247 -7.34 -19.24 9.48
C VAL A 247 -8.09 -17.98 9.91
N ASN A 248 -7.74 -17.45 11.06
CA ASN A 248 -8.27 -16.20 11.61
C ASN A 248 -7.23 -15.54 12.51
N PHE A 249 -6.80 -14.32 12.16
CA PHE A 249 -5.81 -13.56 12.93
C PHE A 249 -6.43 -12.82 14.12
N HIS A 250 -7.75 -12.87 14.27
CA HIS A 250 -8.52 -12.26 15.34
C HIS A 250 -8.25 -10.75 15.49
N HIS A 251 -8.14 -10.04 14.36
CA HIS A 251 -7.94 -8.60 14.39
C HIS A 251 -9.17 -7.88 14.96
N HIS A 252 -8.91 -6.73 15.57
CA HIS A 252 -9.95 -5.96 16.21
C HIS A 252 -10.57 -4.95 15.23
N LYS A 253 -11.90 -4.84 15.24
CA LYS A 253 -12.60 -3.82 14.45
C LYS A 253 -12.20 -2.40 14.92
N GLN A 254 -11.79 -1.58 13.95
CA GLN A 254 -11.64 -0.11 14.02
C GLN A 254 -11.14 0.47 15.35
N GLN A 255 -9.92 0.13 15.75
CA GLN A 255 -9.24 0.86 16.82
C GLN A 255 -8.77 2.25 16.33
N GLN A 256 -8.89 3.27 17.16
CA GLN A 256 -8.49 4.64 16.83
C GLN A 256 -7.43 5.18 17.81
N THR A 257 -6.42 5.90 17.31
CA THR A 257 -5.55 6.75 18.12
C THR A 257 -6.22 8.09 18.45
N PHE A 258 -5.64 8.88 19.35
CA PHE A 258 -6.12 10.25 19.60
C PHE A 258 -6.15 11.11 18.32
N ALA A 259 -5.08 11.03 17.51
CA ALA A 259 -5.00 11.73 16.23
C ALA A 259 -6.07 11.25 15.23
N SER A 260 -6.30 9.93 15.12
CA SER A 260 -7.30 9.40 14.20
C SER A 260 -8.74 9.64 14.69
N ARG A 261 -8.98 9.72 16.00
CA ARG A 261 -10.28 10.18 16.57
C ARG A 261 -10.59 11.61 16.14
N GLY A 262 -9.59 12.49 16.22
CA GLY A 262 -9.69 13.87 15.74
C GLY A 262 -10.06 13.93 14.25
N GLN A 263 -9.32 13.19 13.40
CA GLN A 263 -9.61 13.11 11.98
C GLN A 263 -10.99 12.50 11.69
N HIS A 264 -11.39 11.44 12.40
CA HIS A 264 -12.69 10.80 12.24
C HIS A 264 -13.83 11.78 12.56
N MET A 265 -13.71 12.58 13.63
CA MET A 265 -14.70 13.61 13.95
C MET A 265 -14.85 14.64 12.82
N ILE A 266 -13.77 14.97 12.12
CA ILE A 266 -13.79 15.96 11.03
C ILE A 266 -14.30 15.35 9.71
N TYR A 267 -13.93 14.12 9.35
CA TYR A 267 -14.34 13.52 8.08
C TYR A 267 -15.72 12.84 8.12
N HIS A 268 -16.05 12.20 9.24
CA HIS A 268 -17.23 11.33 9.37
C HIS A 268 -18.09 11.63 10.61
N GLY A 269 -17.68 12.60 11.44
CA GLY A 269 -18.34 12.91 12.70
C GLY A 269 -18.92 14.33 12.78
N PRO A 270 -19.14 14.86 14.00
CA PRO A 270 -19.88 16.11 14.22
C PRO A 270 -19.16 17.36 13.70
N LEU A 271 -17.86 17.27 13.42
CA LEU A 271 -17.07 18.38 12.88
C LEU A 271 -17.04 18.40 11.33
N LYS A 272 -17.79 17.50 10.67
CA LYS A 272 -17.92 17.47 9.20
C LYS A 272 -18.34 18.81 8.56
N PRO A 273 -19.25 19.62 9.15
CA PRO A 273 -19.54 20.96 8.63
C PRO A 273 -18.32 21.88 8.57
N LEU A 274 -17.31 21.65 9.44
CA LEU A 274 -16.07 22.41 9.51
C LEU A 274 -14.95 21.81 8.65
N GLU A 275 -15.17 20.69 7.97
CA GLU A 275 -14.14 20.01 7.16
C GLU A 275 -13.49 20.97 6.15
N LYS A 276 -14.30 21.79 5.46
CA LYS A 276 -13.80 22.77 4.48
C LYS A 276 -12.88 23.82 5.13
N LEU A 277 -13.20 24.26 6.35
CA LEU A 277 -12.42 25.26 7.07
C LEU A 277 -11.13 24.66 7.66
N LEU A 278 -11.21 23.46 8.24
CA LEU A 278 -10.10 22.83 8.96
C LEU A 278 -9.12 22.11 8.03
N LEU A 279 -9.61 21.52 6.94
CA LEU A 279 -8.85 20.59 6.10
C LEU A 279 -8.75 20.99 4.62
N ARG A 280 -9.43 22.07 4.21
CA ARG A 280 -9.40 22.56 2.82
C ARG A 280 -9.06 24.06 2.69
N SER A 281 -8.57 24.69 3.77
CA SER A 281 -8.15 26.10 3.80
C SER A 281 -6.62 26.26 3.77
N PRO A 282 -6.07 27.48 3.57
CA PRO A 282 -4.63 27.73 3.64
C PRO A 282 -4.00 27.41 5.01
N LEU A 283 -4.79 27.25 6.08
CA LEU A 283 -4.33 26.92 7.42
C LEU A 283 -3.95 25.44 7.58
N VAL A 284 -4.32 24.57 6.63
CA VAL A 284 -4.12 23.12 6.63
C VAL A 284 -2.72 22.60 7.06
N PRO A 285 -1.58 23.30 6.83
CA PRO A 285 -0.28 22.83 7.31
C PRO A 285 -0.23 22.46 8.80
N TRP A 286 -1.06 23.08 9.65
CA TRP A 286 -1.11 22.74 11.09
C TRP A 286 -1.48 21.27 11.34
N SER A 287 -2.40 20.71 10.55
CA SER A 287 -2.87 19.32 10.71
C SER A 287 -1.80 18.30 10.32
N TYR A 288 -0.98 18.63 9.31
CA TYR A 288 0.18 17.82 8.92
C TYR A 288 1.29 17.87 9.97
N VAL A 289 1.56 19.05 10.53
CA VAL A 289 2.54 19.22 11.61
C VAL A 289 2.10 18.46 12.85
N ALA A 290 0.83 18.58 13.26
CA ALA A 290 0.27 17.83 14.39
C ALA A 290 0.37 16.31 14.19
N SER A 291 0.10 15.82 12.98
CA SER A 291 0.24 14.40 12.63
C SER A 291 1.70 13.93 12.75
N ARG A 292 2.67 14.70 12.23
CA ARG A 292 4.11 14.36 12.37
C ARG A 292 4.55 14.40 13.82
N LEU A 293 4.17 15.42 14.59
CA LEU A 293 4.52 15.51 16.02
C LEU A 293 3.99 14.31 16.79
N TYR A 294 2.74 13.91 16.54
CA TYR A 294 2.17 12.74 17.21
C TYR A 294 2.86 11.43 16.80
N HIS A 295 3.00 11.17 15.49
CA HIS A 295 3.51 9.87 15.03
C HIS A 295 5.03 9.75 15.12
N ASP A 296 5.76 10.75 14.63
CA ASP A 296 7.21 10.66 14.43
C ASP A 296 7.97 11.05 15.70
N VAL A 297 7.49 12.06 16.44
CA VAL A 297 8.18 12.58 17.64
C VAL A 297 7.72 11.90 18.93
N TYR A 298 6.41 11.66 19.08
CA TYR A 298 5.88 11.06 20.30
C TYR A 298 5.74 9.54 20.19
N TRP A 299 4.91 9.05 19.27
CA TRP A 299 4.46 7.65 19.28
C TRP A 299 5.55 6.67 18.85
N TYR A 300 6.30 6.96 17.77
CA TYR A 300 7.33 6.06 17.28
C TYR A 300 8.45 5.83 18.31
N PRO A 301 9.05 6.86 18.93
CA PRO A 301 10.13 6.63 19.89
C PRO A 301 9.67 5.97 21.19
N THR A 302 8.42 6.21 21.62
CA THR A 302 7.91 5.71 22.91
C THR A 302 7.27 4.32 22.84
N ILE A 303 6.51 4.04 21.77
CA ILE A 303 5.73 2.80 21.62
C ILE A 303 6.22 2.01 20.41
N GLY A 304 6.38 2.70 19.27
CA GLY A 304 6.70 2.07 17.99
C GLY A 304 8.03 1.30 18.02
N LYS A 305 9.08 1.90 18.57
CA LYS A 305 10.44 1.35 18.59
C LYS A 305 10.50 -0.02 19.27
N LYS A 306 9.84 -0.18 20.42
CA LYS A 306 9.79 -1.47 21.14
C LYS A 306 9.14 -2.56 20.30
N ARG A 307 8.08 -2.24 19.55
CA ARG A 307 7.41 -3.20 18.64
C ARG A 307 8.28 -3.54 17.43
N VAL A 308 9.00 -2.57 16.90
CA VAL A 308 10.00 -2.78 15.83
C VAL A 308 11.10 -3.72 16.31
N GLU A 309 11.67 -3.48 17.48
CA GLU A 309 12.72 -4.31 18.08
C GLU A 309 12.28 -5.77 18.28
N GLN A 310 11.03 -5.99 18.69
CA GLN A 310 10.45 -7.33 18.82
C GLN A 310 10.40 -8.08 17.48
N ILE A 311 9.97 -7.41 16.40
CA ILE A 311 9.94 -8.04 15.08
C ILE A 311 11.35 -8.23 14.52
N LEU A 312 12.26 -7.28 14.75
CA LEU A 312 13.64 -7.39 14.32
C LEU A 312 14.42 -8.52 15.01
N ALA A 313 13.88 -9.11 16.08
CA ALA A 313 14.40 -10.29 16.76
C ALA A 313 13.87 -11.63 16.19
N THR A 314 12.97 -11.59 15.20
CA THR A 314 12.46 -12.79 14.51
C THR A 314 13.25 -13.09 13.24
N GLU A 315 13.01 -14.23 12.60
CA GLU A 315 13.61 -14.61 11.31
C GLU A 315 13.34 -13.55 10.21
N TRP A 316 12.16 -12.92 10.21
CA TRP A 316 11.86 -11.82 9.29
C TRP A 316 12.70 -10.58 9.59
N GLY A 317 13.06 -10.36 10.85
CA GLY A 317 13.99 -9.32 11.26
C GLY A 317 15.41 -9.57 10.74
N GLU A 318 15.87 -10.81 10.80
CA GLU A 318 17.16 -11.22 10.24
C GLU A 318 17.17 -11.08 8.72
N LEU A 319 16.12 -11.54 8.05
CA LEU A 319 15.95 -11.37 6.61
C LEU A 319 15.92 -9.88 6.25
N PHE A 320 15.18 -9.05 6.99
CA PHE A 320 15.13 -7.60 6.76
C PHE A 320 16.53 -6.97 6.82
N ARG A 321 17.35 -7.30 7.83
CA ARG A 321 18.73 -6.79 7.94
C ARG A 321 19.62 -7.26 6.80
N SER A 322 19.36 -8.44 6.22
CA SER A 322 20.12 -8.93 5.07
C SER A 322 19.95 -8.06 3.81
N TYR A 323 18.86 -7.29 3.75
CA TYR A 323 18.59 -6.31 2.70
C TYR A 323 19.22 -4.93 2.98
N ASP A 324 20.00 -4.72 4.05
CA ASP A 324 20.74 -3.47 4.18
C ASP A 324 21.69 -3.27 2.99
N LEU A 325 21.58 -2.14 2.28
CA LEU A 325 22.25 -1.93 1.00
C LEU A 325 23.78 -1.98 1.11
N GLU A 326 24.34 -1.39 2.15
CA GLU A 326 25.79 -1.35 2.32
C GLU A 326 26.32 -2.71 2.73
N THR A 327 25.61 -3.41 3.63
CA THR A 327 25.89 -4.81 3.97
C THR A 327 25.80 -5.71 2.73
N TYR A 328 24.78 -5.52 1.88
CA TYR A 328 24.59 -6.27 0.65
C TYR A 328 25.74 -6.04 -0.36
N LYS A 329 26.15 -4.79 -0.58
CA LYS A 329 27.28 -4.45 -1.46
C LYS A 329 28.59 -5.03 -0.95
N GLN A 330 28.84 -4.98 0.36
CA GLN A 330 30.06 -5.52 0.97
C GLN A 330 30.16 -7.04 0.77
N ARG A 331 29.08 -7.79 1.01
CA ARG A 331 29.03 -9.24 0.77
C ARG A 331 29.33 -9.59 -0.68
N ASN A 332 28.63 -8.96 -1.63
CA ASN A 332 28.85 -9.23 -3.05
C ASN A 332 30.28 -8.91 -3.52
N ARG A 333 30.90 -7.84 -3.02
CA ARG A 333 32.30 -7.53 -3.33
C ARG A 333 33.26 -8.61 -2.82
N ALA A 334 33.05 -9.10 -1.60
CA ALA A 334 33.87 -10.14 -1.00
C ALA A 334 33.75 -11.46 -1.80
N ASP A 335 32.55 -11.83 -2.23
CA ASP A 335 32.32 -13.03 -3.03
C ASP A 335 33.01 -12.95 -4.40
N HIS A 336 32.97 -11.79 -5.07
CA HIS A 336 33.67 -11.58 -6.34
C HIS A 336 35.21 -11.59 -6.17
N GLN A 337 35.73 -11.15 -5.02
CA GLN A 337 37.16 -11.23 -4.71
C GLN A 337 37.63 -12.66 -4.42
N LEU A 338 36.79 -13.49 -3.79
CA LEU A 338 37.08 -14.90 -3.51
C LEU A 338 37.02 -15.77 -4.76
N VAL A 339 36.12 -15.49 -5.71
CA VAL A 339 36.06 -16.20 -7.00
C VAL A 339 37.22 -15.77 -7.91
N GLY A 340 37.63 -14.50 -7.86
CA GLY A 340 38.76 -13.98 -8.63
C GLY A 340 40.15 -14.40 -8.12
N SER A 341 40.27 -14.90 -6.89
CA SER A 341 41.52 -15.46 -6.34
C SER A 341 41.60 -16.98 -6.45
N ALA A 342 40.53 -17.64 -6.89
CA ALA A 342 40.43 -19.09 -7.12
C ALA A 342 40.58 -19.47 -8.62
N LEU A 343 40.78 -18.49 -9.49
CA LEU A 343 41.19 -18.61 -10.89
C LEU A 343 42.64 -18.14 -11.03
#